data_AF-A0A1Q8ZJP2-F1
#
_entry.id   AF-A0A1Q8ZJP2-F1
#
_cell.length_a   1.000
_cell.length_b   1.000
_cell.length_c   1.000
_cell.angle_alpha   90.00
_cell.angle_beta   90.00
_cell.angle_gamma   90.00
#
_symmetry.space_group_name_H-M   'P 1'
#
loop_
_entity.id
_entity.type
_entity.pdbx_description
1 polymer ?
#
loop_
_entity_poly.entity_id
_entity_poly.type
_entity_poly.pdbx_seq_one_letter_code
_entity_poly.pdbx_strand_id
1 'polypeptide(L)'
;MVVDGGGKQQQHQQQQTWWGHGGADQRHQHTDGNDRPWKRPGAGKGVPDQPPKKLRLISSRVPTGAEVIVLSAFDGVGAAPWLAWDLIGEPRAIFAWEVDRAAIQVADYHIPGIRHRGDITEDTPEDIAAEDFSRVGDRDGHAGNRGYLFNFTAEFLDELRRRLAPRRFGFLVENVEMTPADAAEASKQLGCQPIFADAADFGWIGCPRLWWTSIDWDEVTHDPSTAERWTWVLHRRWDRLRLDSPRAAPDSFDLDGLKFSDA
;
A
#
# COMPACT_ATOMS: atom_id res chain seq x y z
N MET A 1 -54.69 -1.09 -11.62
CA MET A 1 -53.88 -2.11 -12.30
C MET A 1 -52.45 -1.88 -11.84
N VAL A 2 -51.95 -2.81 -11.02
CA VAL A 2 -50.64 -2.76 -10.38
C VAL A 2 -49.58 -3.13 -11.42
N VAL A 3 -48.49 -2.36 -11.50
CA VAL A 3 -47.24 -2.85 -12.09
C VAL A 3 -46.12 -2.54 -11.11
N ASP A 4 -45.45 -3.62 -10.74
CA ASP A 4 -44.59 -3.81 -9.59
C ASP A 4 -43.19 -3.21 -9.80
N GLY A 5 -42.66 -2.61 -8.76
CA GLY A 5 -41.35 -1.96 -8.73
C GLY A 5 -40.32 -2.87 -8.05
N GLY A 6 -39.75 -3.80 -8.80
CA GLY A 6 -38.66 -4.68 -8.33
C GLY A 6 -37.41 -4.47 -9.16
N GLY A 7 -36.43 -3.70 -8.68
CA GLY A 7 -35.17 -3.55 -9.43
C GLY A 7 -34.04 -2.74 -8.81
N LYS A 8 -34.19 -2.18 -7.60
CA LYS A 8 -33.13 -1.34 -7.00
C LYS A 8 -32.45 -1.90 -5.75
N GLN A 9 -32.82 -3.09 -5.26
CA GLN A 9 -32.22 -3.65 -4.04
C GLN A 9 -31.08 -4.65 -4.27
N GLN A 10 -30.88 -5.20 -5.47
CA GLN A 10 -29.82 -6.19 -5.70
C GLN A 10 -28.41 -5.60 -5.96
N GLN A 11 -28.29 -4.35 -6.42
CA GLN A 11 -26.98 -3.74 -6.70
C GLN A 11 -26.25 -3.22 -5.45
N HIS A 12 -26.96 -2.92 -4.36
CA HIS A 12 -26.32 -2.51 -3.12
C HIS A 12 -25.77 -3.69 -2.30
N GLN A 13 -26.26 -4.91 -2.56
CA GLN A 13 -25.90 -6.10 -1.77
C GLN A 13 -24.64 -6.82 -2.29
N GLN A 14 -24.27 -6.63 -3.57
CA GLN A 14 -23.04 -7.19 -4.15
C GLN A 14 -21.78 -6.34 -3.90
N GLN A 15 -21.91 -5.10 -3.46
CA GLN A 15 -20.76 -4.26 -3.06
C GLN A 15 -20.05 -4.80 -1.81
N GLN A 16 -20.74 -5.61 -1.00
CA GLN A 16 -20.20 -6.18 0.24
C GLN A 16 -19.45 -7.50 0.03
N THR A 17 -19.66 -8.24 -1.05
CA THR A 17 -19.18 -9.63 -1.10
C THR A 17 -17.71 -9.81 -1.51
N TRP A 18 -17.03 -8.76 -2.00
CA TRP A 18 -15.58 -8.78 -2.30
C TRP A 18 -14.76 -7.76 -1.48
N TRP A 19 -15.41 -6.80 -0.81
CA TRP A 19 -14.78 -5.79 0.05
C TRP A 19 -15.39 -5.75 1.47
N GLY A 20 -16.18 -6.74 1.87
CA GLY A 20 -16.88 -6.69 3.16
C GLY A 20 -17.74 -7.91 3.52
N HIS A 21 -17.12 -9.08 3.71
CA HIS A 21 -17.63 -10.07 4.67
C HIS A 21 -16.46 -10.65 5.48
N GLY A 22 -15.69 -9.78 6.12
CA GLY A 22 -15.01 -10.15 7.35
C GLY A 22 -16.02 -10.05 8.48
N GLY A 23 -16.59 -11.17 8.90
CA GLY A 23 -17.44 -11.21 10.08
C GLY A 23 -16.72 -10.57 11.26
N ALA A 24 -17.33 -9.53 11.83
CA ALA A 24 -16.92 -8.93 13.09
C ALA A 24 -17.22 -9.92 14.22
N ASP A 25 -16.37 -10.92 14.40
CA ASP A 25 -16.13 -11.57 15.69
C ASP A 25 -14.91 -12.52 15.60
N GLN A 26 -13.71 -11.96 15.50
CA GLN A 26 -12.51 -12.68 15.93
C GLN A 26 -11.75 -11.79 16.88
N ARG A 27 -11.97 -12.01 18.18
CA ARG A 27 -11.06 -11.55 19.22
C ARG A 27 -9.66 -12.04 18.85
N HIS A 28 -8.79 -11.11 18.47
CA HIS A 28 -7.40 -11.39 18.14
C HIS A 28 -6.70 -11.71 19.46
N GLN A 29 -6.63 -12.99 19.80
CA GLN A 29 -5.73 -13.43 20.85
C GLN A 29 -4.30 -13.24 20.32
N HIS A 30 -3.57 -12.30 20.95
CA HIS A 30 -2.11 -12.22 20.83
C HIS A 30 -1.54 -13.58 21.24
N THR A 31 -1.23 -14.43 20.27
CA THR A 31 -0.32 -15.55 20.51
C THR A 31 1.08 -15.00 20.39
N ASP A 32 1.79 -14.93 21.52
CA ASP A 32 3.22 -14.63 21.54
C ASP A 32 3.95 -15.73 20.75
N GLY A 33 4.21 -15.43 19.47
CA GLY A 33 5.02 -16.27 18.62
C GLY A 33 6.49 -16.07 18.98
N ASN A 34 7.25 -17.15 19.13
CA ASN A 34 8.70 -17.09 19.28
C ASN A 34 9.30 -16.24 18.15
N ASP A 35 10.11 -15.25 18.52
CA ASP A 35 10.91 -14.46 17.58
C ASP A 35 11.69 -15.42 16.66
N ARG A 36 11.54 -15.23 15.36
CA ARG A 36 12.26 -16.00 14.33
C ARG A 36 13.13 -15.04 13.52
N PRO A 37 14.31 -15.46 13.05
CA PRO A 37 14.99 -14.72 12.00
C PRO A 37 14.09 -14.65 10.76
N TRP A 38 14.15 -13.52 10.04
CA TRP A 38 13.58 -13.44 8.69
C TRP A 38 14.09 -14.63 7.88
N LYS A 39 13.15 -15.39 7.31
CA LYS A 39 13.46 -16.50 6.42
C LYS A 39 13.08 -16.06 5.03
N ARG A 40 14.07 -15.88 4.17
CA ARG A 40 13.82 -15.70 2.74
C ARG A 40 12.91 -16.83 2.26
N PRO A 41 11.71 -16.54 1.72
CA PRO A 41 10.86 -17.57 1.16
C PRO A 41 11.64 -18.27 0.04
N GLY A 42 11.67 -19.61 0.06
CA GLY A 42 12.41 -20.39 -0.92
C GLY A 42 11.99 -20.00 -2.33
N ALA A 43 12.96 -19.83 -3.22
CA ALA A 43 12.73 -19.58 -4.65
C ALA A 43 11.83 -20.69 -5.22
N GLY A 44 10.52 -20.47 -5.20
CA GLY A 44 9.54 -21.34 -5.83
C GLY A 44 9.84 -21.37 -7.32
N LYS A 45 9.82 -22.56 -7.92
CA LYS A 45 9.92 -22.74 -9.37
C LYS A 45 8.79 -21.94 -10.03
N GLY A 46 9.09 -20.76 -10.57
CA GLY A 46 8.09 -19.85 -11.14
C GLY A 46 8.39 -18.37 -11.01
N VAL A 47 9.43 -17.96 -10.28
CA VAL A 47 9.92 -16.57 -10.34
C VAL A 47 10.58 -16.35 -11.71
N PRO A 48 10.23 -15.29 -12.47
CA PRO A 48 10.91 -14.96 -13.72
C PRO A 48 12.42 -14.83 -13.52
N ASP A 49 13.20 -15.26 -14.51
CA ASP A 49 14.67 -15.38 -14.49
C ASP A 49 15.45 -14.06 -14.24
N GLN A 50 14.74 -12.94 -14.08
CA GLN A 50 15.32 -11.68 -13.62
C GLN A 50 14.47 -11.08 -12.51
N PRO A 51 14.83 -11.27 -11.23
CA PRO A 51 14.26 -10.46 -10.17
C PRO A 51 14.51 -8.98 -10.46
N PRO A 52 13.61 -8.07 -10.08
CA PRO A 52 13.86 -6.65 -10.22
C PRO A 52 15.23 -6.30 -9.61
N LYS A 53 16.02 -5.49 -10.31
CA LYS A 53 17.35 -5.05 -9.81
C LYS A 53 17.17 -4.49 -8.41
N LYS A 54 17.70 -5.23 -7.44
CA LYS A 54 17.56 -4.97 -6.01
C LYS A 54 18.01 -3.55 -5.70
N LEU A 55 17.17 -2.81 -4.98
CA LEU A 55 17.56 -1.52 -4.44
C LEU A 55 18.46 -1.77 -3.23
N ARG A 56 19.77 -1.57 -3.38
CA ARG A 56 20.66 -1.45 -2.22
C ARG A 56 20.24 -0.25 -1.40
N LEU A 57 19.69 -0.47 -0.21
CA LEU A 57 19.48 0.63 0.73
C LEU A 57 20.87 1.13 1.13
N ILE A 58 21.24 2.33 0.67
CA ILE A 58 22.44 2.97 1.21
C ILE A 58 22.04 3.36 2.63
N SER A 59 22.65 2.68 3.60
CA SER A 59 22.58 2.98 5.03
C SER A 59 23.05 4.41 5.29
N SER A 60 22.13 5.34 5.12
CA SER A 60 22.19 6.74 5.53
C SER A 60 20.84 7.30 5.13
N ARG A 61 20.19 8.04 6.03
CA ARG A 61 18.97 8.83 5.76
C ARG A 61 18.95 9.26 4.29
N VAL A 62 17.85 9.01 3.57
CA VAL A 62 17.64 9.66 2.26
C VAL A 62 18.00 11.12 2.48
N PRO A 63 19.06 11.65 1.83
CA PRO A 63 19.51 13.00 2.12
C PRO A 63 18.30 13.90 1.98
N THR A 64 18.01 14.72 2.99
CA THR A 64 17.01 15.77 2.87
C THR A 64 17.36 16.55 1.59
N GLY A 65 16.48 16.54 0.59
CA GLY A 65 16.75 17.05 -0.76
C GLY A 65 17.09 16.01 -1.83
N ALA A 66 16.93 14.70 -1.59
CA ALA A 66 16.88 13.72 -2.66
C ALA A 66 15.65 14.01 -3.54
N GLU A 67 15.84 14.18 -4.84
CA GLU A 67 14.75 14.40 -5.79
C GLU A 67 13.92 13.12 -5.93
N VAL A 68 12.94 12.95 -5.04
CA VAL A 68 11.97 11.85 -5.07
C VAL A 68 10.73 12.29 -5.83
N ILE A 69 10.26 11.41 -6.69
CA ILE A 69 8.97 11.52 -7.36
C ILE A 69 8.06 10.48 -6.71
N VAL A 70 6.89 10.91 -6.25
CA VAL A 70 5.90 10.02 -5.65
C VAL A 70 4.82 9.72 -6.67
N LEU A 71 4.56 8.43 -6.87
CA LEU A 71 3.48 7.91 -7.71
C LEU A 71 2.54 7.13 -6.80
N SER A 72 1.31 7.60 -6.64
CA SER A 72 0.34 7.01 -5.72
C SER A 72 -0.90 6.55 -6.48
N ALA A 73 -1.00 5.24 -6.70
CA ALA A 73 -2.18 4.63 -7.30
C ALA A 73 -3.19 4.27 -6.20
N PHE A 74 -4.48 4.58 -6.42
CA PHE A 74 -5.53 4.41 -5.41
C PHE A 74 -5.22 5.20 -4.14
N ASP A 75 -4.89 6.48 -4.33
CA ASP A 75 -4.32 7.35 -3.29
C ASP A 75 -5.27 7.58 -2.10
N GLY A 76 -6.58 7.49 -2.35
CA GLY A 76 -7.58 7.84 -1.36
C GLY A 76 -7.37 9.27 -0.89
N VAL A 77 -7.19 9.44 0.42
CA VAL A 77 -7.03 10.75 1.07
C VAL A 77 -5.59 11.27 1.07
N GLY A 78 -4.68 10.64 0.32
CA GLY A 78 -3.29 11.11 0.19
C GLY A 78 -2.34 10.65 1.30
N ALA A 79 -2.63 9.53 1.96
CA ALA A 79 -1.83 9.05 3.09
C ALA A 79 -0.36 8.78 2.72
N ALA A 80 -0.11 8.11 1.58
CA ALA A 80 1.25 7.76 1.17
C ALA A 80 2.07 8.98 0.71
N PRO A 81 1.56 9.90 -0.13
CA PRO A 81 2.28 11.14 -0.45
C PRO A 81 2.52 12.04 0.76
N TRP A 82 1.54 12.14 1.68
CA TRP A 82 1.72 12.91 2.91
C TRP A 82 2.83 12.31 3.78
N LEU A 83 2.86 10.99 3.95
CA LEU A 83 3.90 10.31 4.72
C LEU A 83 5.28 10.47 4.05
N ALA A 84 5.36 10.41 2.72
CA ALA A 84 6.60 10.68 2.01
C ALA A 84 7.08 12.12 2.29
N TRP A 85 6.20 13.10 2.20
CA TRP A 85 6.53 14.48 2.51
C TRP A 85 7.05 14.64 3.95
N ASP A 86 6.37 14.06 4.93
CA ASP A 86 6.73 14.15 6.35
C ASP A 86 8.09 13.50 6.65
N LEU A 87 8.36 12.32 6.08
CA LEU A 87 9.56 11.55 6.38
C LEU A 87 10.81 12.03 5.65
N ILE A 88 10.69 12.51 4.40
CA ILE A 88 11.85 12.84 3.55
C ILE A 88 11.87 14.28 3.01
N GLY A 89 10.82 15.06 3.28
CA GLY A 89 10.63 16.43 2.77
C GLY A 89 9.83 16.48 1.46
N GLU A 90 9.61 17.70 0.96
CA GLU A 90 8.84 17.98 -0.26
C GLU A 90 9.35 17.17 -1.46
N PRO A 91 8.53 16.25 -2.02
CA PRO A 91 8.86 15.56 -3.25
C PRO A 91 8.94 16.51 -4.44
N ARG A 92 9.77 16.17 -5.44
CA ARG A 92 9.89 16.95 -6.68
C ARG A 92 8.59 16.99 -7.48
N ALA A 93 7.86 15.89 -7.44
CA ALA A 93 6.54 15.76 -8.04
C ALA A 93 5.76 14.68 -7.30
N ILE A 94 4.44 14.86 -7.23
CA ILE A 94 3.50 13.89 -6.69
C ILE A 94 2.40 13.72 -7.75
N PHE A 95 2.25 12.50 -8.24
CA PHE A 95 1.16 12.11 -9.14
C PHE A 95 0.28 11.10 -8.42
N ALA A 96 -1.02 11.40 -8.35
CA ALA A 96 -1.99 10.60 -7.64
C ALA A 96 -3.16 10.21 -8.55
N TRP A 97 -3.45 8.91 -8.60
CA TRP A 97 -4.64 8.39 -9.26
C TRP A 97 -5.70 8.07 -8.20
N GLU A 98 -6.75 8.87 -8.21
CA GLU A 98 -7.93 8.74 -7.38
C GLU A 98 -9.14 9.28 -8.16
N VAL A 99 -10.31 8.66 -7.95
CA VAL A 99 -11.56 9.00 -8.63
C VAL A 99 -12.63 9.48 -7.66
N ASP A 100 -12.49 9.19 -6.37
CA ASP A 100 -13.36 9.69 -5.32
C ASP A 100 -13.10 11.18 -5.04
N ARG A 101 -14.10 12.01 -5.34
CA ARG A 101 -14.00 13.47 -5.21
C ARG A 101 -13.76 13.94 -3.78
N ALA A 102 -14.32 13.26 -2.78
CA ALA A 102 -14.14 13.67 -1.39
C ALA A 102 -12.71 13.36 -0.93
N ALA A 103 -12.18 12.21 -1.34
CA ALA A 103 -10.81 11.82 -1.05
C ALA A 103 -9.79 12.78 -1.70
N ILE A 104 -10.02 13.13 -2.96
CA ILE A 104 -9.25 14.17 -3.69
C ILE A 104 -9.26 15.50 -2.94
N GLN A 105 -10.42 15.96 -2.47
CA GLN A 105 -10.52 17.23 -1.73
C GLN A 105 -9.71 17.24 -0.44
N VAL A 106 -9.68 16.11 0.27
CA VAL A 106 -8.86 15.97 1.49
C VAL A 106 -7.38 16.00 1.13
N ALA A 107 -6.97 15.26 0.10
CA ALA A 107 -5.57 15.23 -0.35
C ALA A 107 -5.09 16.61 -0.81
N ASP A 108 -5.87 17.31 -1.64
CA ASP A 108 -5.57 18.66 -2.15
C ASP A 108 -5.41 19.69 -1.01
N TYR A 109 -6.23 19.59 0.03
CA TYR A 109 -6.13 20.46 1.20
C TYR A 109 -4.82 20.24 1.99
N HIS A 110 -4.34 18.99 2.08
CA HIS A 110 -3.21 18.63 2.92
C HIS A 110 -1.86 18.55 2.21
N ILE A 111 -1.84 18.38 0.88
CA ILE A 111 -0.63 18.02 0.12
C ILE A 111 -0.44 19.03 -1.02
N PRO A 112 0.26 20.14 -0.77
CA PRO A 112 0.46 21.17 -1.77
C PRO A 112 1.13 20.62 -3.04
N GLY A 113 0.58 20.95 -4.21
CA GLY A 113 1.18 20.60 -5.50
C GLY A 113 0.99 19.14 -5.92
N ILE A 114 0.14 18.37 -5.23
CA ILE A 114 -0.33 17.07 -5.70
C ILE A 114 -1.02 17.21 -7.07
N ARG A 115 -0.69 16.32 -8.01
CA ARG A 115 -1.29 16.28 -9.35
C ARG A 115 -2.23 15.10 -9.44
N HIS A 116 -3.53 15.39 -9.44
CA HIS A 116 -4.56 14.37 -9.61
C HIS A 116 -4.68 13.98 -11.08
N ARG A 117 -4.60 12.68 -11.36
CA ARG A 117 -4.60 12.10 -12.71
C ARG A 117 -5.85 11.26 -13.01
N GLY A 118 -6.81 11.21 -12.08
CA GLY A 118 -8.07 10.52 -12.29
C GLY A 118 -7.93 8.99 -12.29
N ASP A 119 -8.57 8.34 -13.26
CA ASP A 119 -8.55 6.89 -13.40
C ASP A 119 -7.20 6.43 -13.99
N ILE A 120 -6.46 5.59 -13.26
CA ILE A 120 -5.14 5.09 -13.67
C ILE A 120 -5.16 4.35 -15.01
N THR A 121 -6.33 3.84 -15.41
CA THR A 121 -6.48 3.07 -16.66
C THR A 121 -6.48 3.96 -17.90
N GLU A 122 -6.53 5.27 -17.71
CA GLU A 122 -6.51 6.27 -18.78
C GLU A 122 -5.12 6.86 -19.03
N ASP A 123 -4.15 6.58 -18.15
CA ASP A 123 -2.75 6.93 -18.34
C ASP A 123 -1.94 5.75 -18.87
N THR A 124 -0.86 6.09 -19.57
CA THR A 124 0.17 5.14 -19.96
C THR A 124 1.49 5.39 -19.21
N PRO A 125 2.33 4.37 -19.01
CA PRO A 125 3.68 4.56 -18.47
C PRO A 125 4.51 5.59 -19.26
N GLU A 126 4.24 5.71 -20.56
CA GLU A 126 4.81 6.73 -21.45
C GLU A 126 4.43 8.15 -21.06
N ASP A 127 3.15 8.40 -20.76
CA ASP A 127 2.65 9.72 -20.38
C ASP A 127 3.38 10.22 -19.12
N ILE A 128 3.56 9.35 -18.13
CA ILE A 128 4.27 9.67 -16.88
C ILE A 128 5.76 9.87 -17.09
N ALA A 129 6.40 8.98 -17.87
CA ALA A 129 7.80 9.17 -18.23
C ALA A 129 8.02 10.47 -19.04
N ALA A 130 7.06 10.88 -19.86
CA ALA A 130 7.17 12.12 -20.63
C ALA A 130 6.95 13.36 -19.74
N GLU A 131 5.98 13.34 -18.82
CA GLU A 131 5.57 14.53 -18.07
C GLU A 131 6.61 15.01 -17.05
N ASP A 132 7.36 14.09 -16.46
CA ASP A 132 8.39 14.41 -15.45
C ASP A 132 9.79 14.65 -16.04
N PHE A 133 10.07 14.13 -17.25
CA PHE A 133 11.34 14.38 -17.96
C PHE A 133 11.23 15.40 -19.11
N SER A 134 10.03 15.85 -19.44
CA SER A 134 9.76 16.92 -20.41
C SER A 134 8.39 17.58 -20.17
N ARG A 135 8.32 18.52 -19.20
CA ARG A 135 7.30 19.59 -19.02
C ARG A 135 5.83 19.27 -19.46
N VAL A 136 5.02 18.87 -18.47
CA VAL A 136 3.57 19.13 -18.23
C VAL A 136 2.54 18.73 -19.30
N GLY A 137 1.53 17.96 -18.89
CA GLY A 137 0.30 17.73 -19.67
C GLY A 137 -0.91 17.25 -18.83
N ASP A 138 -1.95 18.07 -18.82
CA ASP A 138 -3.23 17.96 -18.10
C ASP A 138 -4.29 17.13 -18.89
N ARG A 139 -4.98 16.16 -18.26
CA ARG A 139 -6.16 15.45 -18.82
C ARG A 139 -7.04 14.78 -17.73
N ASP A 140 -8.35 14.76 -18.00
CA ASP A 140 -9.44 14.16 -17.20
C ASP A 140 -10.08 12.92 -17.88
N GLY A 141 -10.53 11.94 -17.08
CA GLY A 141 -11.58 10.96 -17.42
C GLY A 141 -11.67 9.71 -16.49
N HIS A 142 -12.79 8.96 -16.58
CA HIS A 142 -13.11 7.74 -15.79
C HIS A 142 -13.89 6.66 -16.59
N ALA A 143 -13.68 5.35 -16.32
CA ALA A 143 -14.71 4.29 -16.16
C ALA A 143 -14.12 2.85 -16.02
N GLY A 144 -14.45 2.12 -14.93
CA GLY A 144 -13.71 0.92 -14.53
C GLY A 144 -14.39 -0.48 -14.55
N ASN A 145 -13.63 -1.45 -14.03
CA ASN A 145 -14.02 -2.69 -13.32
C ASN A 145 -12.84 -3.04 -12.37
N ARG A 146 -13.05 -3.32 -11.08
CA ARG A 146 -11.96 -3.11 -10.09
C ARG A 146 -11.02 -4.28 -9.81
N GLY A 147 -11.37 -5.51 -10.18
CA GLY A 147 -10.54 -6.69 -9.93
C GLY A 147 -9.28 -6.75 -10.80
N TYR A 148 -9.36 -6.23 -12.03
CA TYR A 148 -8.20 -6.19 -12.93
C TYR A 148 -7.20 -5.09 -12.56
N LEU A 149 -7.62 -4.11 -11.75
CA LEU A 149 -6.82 -2.92 -11.44
C LEU A 149 -5.50 -3.26 -10.75
N PHE A 150 -5.45 -4.31 -9.94
CA PHE A 150 -4.19 -4.77 -9.36
C PHE A 150 -3.23 -5.24 -10.45
N ASN A 151 -3.68 -6.09 -11.37
CA ASN A 151 -2.85 -6.61 -12.46
C ASN A 151 -2.40 -5.48 -13.38
N PHE A 152 -3.32 -4.58 -13.75
CA PHE A 152 -3.01 -3.39 -14.53
C PHE A 152 -1.94 -2.54 -13.84
N THR A 153 -2.08 -2.30 -12.54
CA THR A 153 -1.11 -1.50 -11.78
C THR A 153 0.26 -2.20 -11.71
N ALA A 154 0.30 -3.51 -11.51
CA ALA A 154 1.56 -4.27 -11.51
C ALA A 154 2.26 -4.20 -12.87
N GLU A 155 1.52 -4.36 -13.98
CA GLU A 155 2.03 -4.23 -15.35
C GLU A 155 2.50 -2.79 -15.64
N PHE A 156 1.71 -1.80 -15.25
CA PHE A 156 2.02 -0.38 -15.38
C PHE A 156 3.33 -0.03 -14.65
N LEU A 157 3.49 -0.48 -13.40
CA LEU A 157 4.69 -0.24 -12.60
C LEU A 157 5.93 -0.93 -13.20
N ASP A 158 5.79 -2.14 -13.76
CA ASP A 158 6.92 -2.81 -14.41
C ASP A 158 7.39 -2.09 -15.68
N GLU A 159 6.46 -1.70 -16.55
CA GLU A 159 6.76 -0.93 -17.76
C GLU A 159 7.39 0.42 -17.41
N LEU A 160 6.80 1.15 -16.45
CA LEU A 160 7.32 2.43 -16.00
C LEU A 160 8.73 2.27 -15.45
N ARG A 161 8.97 1.28 -14.58
CA ARG A 161 10.32 0.96 -14.06
C ARG A 161 11.33 0.73 -15.18
N ARG A 162 10.95 0.01 -16.25
CA ARG A 162 11.84 -0.23 -17.41
C ARG A 162 12.15 1.06 -18.16
N ARG A 163 11.18 1.96 -18.32
CA ARG A 163 11.36 3.27 -18.99
C ARG A 163 12.21 4.23 -18.19
N LEU A 164 12.11 4.17 -16.86
CA LEU A 164 12.85 5.05 -15.96
C LEU A 164 14.31 4.63 -15.75
N ALA A 165 14.73 3.46 -16.26
CA ALA A 165 16.10 2.99 -16.15
C ALA A 165 17.11 4.01 -16.73
N PRO A 166 18.24 4.28 -16.05
CA PRO A 166 18.80 3.55 -14.92
C PRO A 166 18.39 4.08 -13.52
N ARG A 167 17.34 4.90 -13.40
CA ARG A 167 16.92 5.47 -12.10
C ARG A 167 16.50 4.37 -11.12
N ARG A 168 16.66 4.67 -9.83
CA ARG A 168 16.19 3.82 -8.75
C ARG A 168 14.66 3.89 -8.70
N PHE A 169 14.01 2.73 -8.65
CA PHE A 169 12.56 2.61 -8.60
C PHE A 169 12.17 1.67 -7.47
N GLY A 170 11.52 2.21 -6.44
CA GLY A 170 10.98 1.44 -5.32
C GLY A 170 9.47 1.39 -5.39
N PHE A 171 8.87 0.34 -4.83
CA PHE A 171 7.43 0.19 -4.73
C PHE A 171 7.04 -0.33 -3.35
N LEU A 172 5.79 0.00 -2.99
CA LEU A 172 5.05 -0.53 -1.85
C LEU A 172 3.61 -0.75 -2.33
N VAL A 173 3.09 -1.96 -2.18
CA VAL A 173 1.72 -2.33 -2.56
C VAL A 173 1.07 -3.00 -1.36
N GLU A 174 -0.12 -2.55 -1.01
CA GLU A 174 -0.91 -3.05 0.12
C GLU A 174 -2.18 -3.73 -0.37
N ASN A 175 -2.60 -4.78 0.32
CA ASN A 175 -3.96 -5.29 0.21
C ASN A 175 -4.38 -5.99 1.50
N VAL A 176 -5.68 -6.22 1.67
CA VAL A 176 -6.24 -6.99 2.79
C VAL A 176 -5.63 -8.40 2.88
N GLU A 177 -5.68 -9.01 4.06
CA GLU A 177 -5.36 -10.43 4.18
C GLU A 177 -6.29 -11.25 3.26
N MET A 178 -5.68 -11.93 2.28
CA MET A 178 -6.40 -12.68 1.25
C MET A 178 -6.02 -14.17 1.27
N THR A 179 -6.63 -14.94 0.36
CA THR A 179 -6.31 -16.36 0.26
C THR A 179 -4.86 -16.59 -0.20
N PRO A 180 -4.25 -17.74 0.13
CA PRO A 180 -2.90 -18.05 -0.32
C PRO A 180 -2.73 -18.07 -1.84
N ALA A 181 -3.79 -18.44 -2.58
CA ALA A 181 -3.76 -18.48 -4.03
C ALA A 181 -3.72 -17.07 -4.63
N ASP A 182 -4.56 -16.17 -4.13
CA ASP A 182 -4.60 -14.78 -4.60
C ASP A 182 -3.31 -14.04 -4.27
N ALA A 183 -2.81 -14.21 -3.04
CA ALA A 183 -1.53 -13.63 -2.62
C ALA A 183 -0.35 -14.20 -3.42
N ALA A 184 -0.38 -15.48 -3.81
CA ALA A 184 0.66 -16.08 -4.65
C ALA A 184 0.65 -15.48 -6.07
N GLU A 185 -0.53 -15.21 -6.64
CA GLU A 185 -0.64 -14.55 -7.93
C GLU A 185 -0.14 -13.10 -7.87
N ALA A 186 -0.53 -12.34 -6.85
CA ALA A 186 0.01 -11.00 -6.58
C ALA A 186 1.55 -11.03 -6.44
N SER A 187 2.07 -11.99 -5.69
CA SER A 187 3.52 -12.16 -5.47
C SER A 187 4.27 -12.48 -6.76
N LYS A 188 3.66 -13.28 -7.64
CA LYS A 188 4.24 -13.62 -8.94
C LYS A 188 4.35 -12.38 -9.84
N GLN A 189 3.32 -11.54 -9.87
CA GLN A 189 3.31 -10.32 -10.67
C GLN A 189 4.29 -9.26 -10.13
N LEU A 190 4.34 -9.08 -8.82
CA LEU A 190 5.22 -8.10 -8.17
C LEU A 190 6.66 -8.60 -7.96
N GLY A 191 6.92 -9.89 -8.20
CA GLY A 191 8.25 -10.49 -8.07
C GLY A 191 8.80 -10.55 -6.64
N CYS A 192 7.95 -10.42 -5.62
CA CYS A 192 8.32 -10.49 -4.20
C CYS A 192 7.20 -11.13 -3.38
N GLN A 193 7.51 -11.56 -2.15
CA GLN A 193 6.53 -12.16 -1.24
C GLN A 193 5.97 -11.10 -0.29
N PRO A 194 4.72 -11.25 0.19
CA PRO A 194 4.13 -10.29 1.09
C PRO A 194 4.72 -10.41 2.50
N ILE A 195 4.66 -9.30 3.21
CA ILE A 195 4.82 -9.22 4.65
C ILE A 195 3.46 -8.94 5.27
N PHE A 196 3.16 -9.61 6.36
CA PHE A 196 2.00 -9.28 7.18
C PHE A 196 2.37 -8.17 8.16
N ALA A 197 1.55 -7.13 8.22
CA ALA A 197 1.62 -6.11 9.26
C ALA A 197 0.21 -5.75 9.72
N ASP A 198 0.10 -5.33 10.98
CA ASP A 198 -1.18 -4.97 11.59
C ASP A 198 -1.04 -3.61 12.28
N ALA A 199 -1.98 -2.70 12.04
CA ALA A 199 -2.01 -1.40 12.71
C ALA A 199 -2.11 -1.51 14.25
N ALA A 200 -2.53 -2.67 14.79
CA ALA A 200 -2.56 -2.94 16.22
C ALA A 200 -1.16 -2.90 16.88
N ASP A 201 -0.10 -2.99 16.09
CA ASP A 201 1.27 -2.79 16.58
C ASP A 201 1.55 -1.33 16.97
N PHE A 202 0.79 -0.36 16.44
CA PHE A 202 0.92 1.07 16.76
C PHE A 202 -0.16 1.58 17.72
N GLY A 203 -1.14 0.75 18.10
CA GLY A 203 -2.22 1.23 18.95
C GLY A 203 -3.38 0.25 19.12
N TRP A 204 -4.59 0.78 18.99
CA TRP A 204 -5.83 0.12 19.43
C TRP A 204 -6.63 -0.51 18.29
N ILE A 205 -6.23 -0.28 17.04
CA ILE A 205 -7.02 -0.65 15.86
C ILE A 205 -6.37 -1.83 15.17
N GLY A 206 -7.07 -2.98 15.16
CA GLY A 206 -6.72 -4.12 14.32
C GLY A 206 -7.04 -3.83 12.86
N CYS A 207 -6.03 -3.77 12.02
CA CYS A 207 -6.16 -3.58 10.58
C CYS A 207 -5.09 -4.42 9.86
N PRO A 208 -5.24 -5.76 9.85
CA PRO A 208 -4.25 -6.66 9.28
C PRO A 208 -4.20 -6.51 7.77
N ARG A 209 -2.99 -6.39 7.22
CA ARG A 209 -2.72 -6.21 5.79
C ARG A 209 -1.51 -7.01 5.32
N LEU A 210 -1.52 -7.34 4.03
CA LEU A 210 -0.38 -7.87 3.30
C LEU A 210 0.30 -6.75 2.51
N TRP A 211 1.62 -6.68 2.61
CA TRP A 211 2.45 -5.65 2.00
C TRP A 211 3.50 -6.28 1.10
N TRP A 212 3.52 -5.92 -0.17
CA TRP A 212 4.58 -6.25 -1.12
C TRP A 212 5.47 -5.04 -1.31
N THR A 213 6.79 -5.24 -1.23
CA THR A 213 7.73 -4.13 -1.30
C THR A 213 9.03 -4.52 -1.99
N SER A 214 9.65 -3.53 -2.62
CA SER A 214 11.00 -3.63 -3.19
C SER A 214 12.14 -3.67 -2.16
N ILE A 215 11.85 -3.54 -0.85
CA ILE A 215 12.85 -3.61 0.21
C ILE A 215 13.49 -5.00 0.27
N ASP A 216 14.83 -5.05 0.29
CA ASP A 216 15.57 -6.29 0.55
C ASP A 216 15.74 -6.48 2.07
N TRP A 217 14.86 -7.27 2.67
CA TRP A 217 14.85 -7.56 4.11
C TRP A 217 16.02 -8.43 4.57
N ASP A 218 16.79 -9.03 3.65
CA ASP A 218 18.07 -9.65 4.00
C ASP A 218 19.16 -8.60 4.26
N GLU A 219 19.05 -7.42 3.62
CA GLU A 219 19.98 -6.29 3.81
C GLU A 219 19.49 -5.35 4.93
N VAL A 220 18.19 -5.02 4.93
CA VAL A 220 17.56 -4.11 5.89
C VAL A 220 17.11 -4.90 7.12
N THR A 221 18.07 -5.23 7.98
CA THR A 221 17.83 -6.07 9.18
C THR A 221 17.52 -5.27 10.45
N HIS A 222 17.64 -3.95 10.41
CA HIS A 222 17.40 -3.04 11.53
C HIS A 222 16.49 -1.90 11.11
N ASP A 223 15.71 -1.41 12.06
CA ASP A 223 14.89 -0.21 11.92
C ASP A 223 15.79 1.02 11.77
N PRO A 224 15.66 1.80 10.69
CA PRO A 224 16.49 2.98 10.47
C PRO A 224 16.21 4.12 11.48
N SER A 225 15.07 4.10 12.18
CA SER A 225 14.67 5.11 13.15
C SER A 225 15.17 4.81 14.57
N THR A 226 15.18 3.55 14.98
CA THR A 226 15.57 3.12 16.33
C THR A 226 16.93 2.40 16.39
N ALA A 227 17.45 1.96 15.23
CA ALA A 227 18.59 1.05 15.08
C ALA A 227 18.38 -0.33 15.72
N GLU A 228 17.17 -0.65 16.18
CA GLU A 228 16.84 -1.96 16.73
C GLU A 228 16.65 -2.98 15.60
N ARG A 229 16.91 -4.26 15.90
CA ARG A 229 16.71 -5.33 14.93
C ARG A 229 15.22 -5.53 14.70
N TRP A 230 14.82 -5.73 13.44
CA TRP A 230 13.44 -6.08 13.11
C TRP A 230 13.03 -7.41 13.76
N THR A 231 11.85 -7.40 14.39
CA THR A 231 11.27 -8.61 14.97
C THR A 231 10.31 -9.26 13.98
N TRP A 232 10.57 -10.54 13.68
CA TRP A 232 9.74 -11.33 12.78
C TRP A 232 9.07 -12.46 13.55
N VAL A 233 7.78 -12.64 13.30
CA VAL A 233 6.98 -13.75 13.84
C VAL A 233 6.19 -14.42 12.71
N LEU A 234 5.72 -15.64 12.94
CA LEU A 234 4.82 -16.31 12.00
C LEU A 234 3.38 -16.00 12.40
N HIS A 235 2.65 -15.28 11.54
CA HIS A 235 1.21 -15.11 11.71
C HIS A 235 0.49 -16.04 10.73
N ARG A 236 -0.06 -17.14 11.26
CA ARG A 236 -0.61 -18.26 10.46
C ARG A 236 0.42 -18.80 9.47
N ARG A 237 0.43 -18.27 8.25
CA ARG A 237 1.31 -18.66 7.14
C ARG A 237 2.21 -17.52 6.65
N TRP A 238 2.01 -16.31 7.15
CA TRP A 238 2.71 -15.11 6.68
C TRP A 238 3.86 -14.76 7.60
N ASP A 239 4.98 -14.35 7.01
CA ASP A 239 6.01 -13.64 7.75
C ASP A 239 5.44 -12.29 8.19
N ARG A 240 5.29 -12.13 9.51
CA ARG A 240 4.77 -10.91 10.13
C ARG A 240 5.93 -10.10 10.68
N LEU A 241 6.03 -8.85 10.24
CA LEU A 241 6.88 -7.86 10.89
C LEU A 241 6.14 -7.38 12.14
N ARG A 242 6.70 -7.62 13.33
CA ARG A 242 6.16 -7.10 14.60
C ARG A 242 6.83 -5.77 14.88
N LEU A 243 6.03 -4.73 15.06
CA LEU A 243 6.51 -3.40 15.39
C LEU A 243 6.17 -3.12 16.86
N ASP A 244 7.19 -3.08 17.72
CA ASP A 244 7.02 -2.89 19.16
C ASP A 244 6.91 -1.38 19.48
N SER A 245 5.94 -0.70 18.87
CA SER A 245 5.72 0.72 19.11
C SER A 245 4.99 0.96 20.44
N PRO A 246 5.38 1.96 21.24
CA PRO A 246 4.65 2.33 22.45
C PRO A 246 3.19 2.65 22.10
N ARG A 247 2.25 1.91 22.69
CA ARG A 247 0.82 2.20 22.52
C ARG A 247 0.47 3.49 23.24
N ALA A 248 -0.19 4.39 22.51
CA ALA A 248 -0.80 5.57 23.11
C ALA A 248 -1.81 5.14 24.20
N ALA A 249 -1.89 5.88 25.30
CA ALA A 249 -2.82 5.56 26.37
C ALA A 249 -4.27 5.78 25.91
N PRO A 250 -5.27 5.01 26.39
CA PRO A 250 -6.66 5.18 25.94
C PRO A 250 -7.20 6.60 26.15
N ASP A 251 -6.75 7.25 27.22
CA ASP A 251 -7.15 8.60 27.59
C ASP A 251 -6.46 9.70 26.77
N SER A 252 -5.49 9.36 25.91
CA SER A 252 -4.88 10.32 25.00
C SER A 252 -5.70 10.58 23.73
N PHE A 253 -6.74 9.79 23.48
CA PHE A 253 -7.61 9.97 22.32
C PHE A 253 -8.75 10.93 22.64
N ASP A 254 -8.94 11.95 21.81
CA ASP A 254 -10.20 12.69 21.79
C ASP A 254 -11.25 11.85 21.08
N LEU A 255 -12.12 11.26 21.88
CA LEU A 255 -13.17 10.36 21.40
C LEU A 255 -14.51 11.08 21.20
N ASP A 256 -14.58 12.41 21.37
CA ASP A 256 -15.82 13.20 21.30
C ASP A 256 -16.98 12.57 22.10
N GLY A 257 -16.67 12.15 23.33
CA GLY A 257 -17.63 11.51 24.24
C GLY A 257 -17.87 10.01 24.01
N LEU A 258 -17.27 9.40 22.99
CA LEU A 258 -17.24 7.94 22.82
C LEU A 258 -16.30 7.28 23.83
N LYS A 259 -16.49 5.99 24.06
CA LYS A 259 -15.64 5.18 24.96
C LYS A 259 -15.19 3.92 24.24
N PHE A 260 -13.99 3.46 24.55
CA PHE A 260 -13.56 2.11 24.17
C PHE A 260 -14.49 1.08 24.81
N SER A 261 -14.81 0.01 24.08
CA SER A 261 -15.51 -1.14 24.66
C SER A 261 -14.60 -1.84 25.66
N ASP A 262 -15.16 -2.33 26.76
CA ASP A 262 -14.42 -3.18 27.71
C ASP A 262 -13.84 -4.41 26.98
N ALA A 263 -12.57 -4.70 27.22
CA ALA A 263 -11.81 -5.78 26.58
C ALA A 263 -12.16 -7.18 27.11
#